data_AF-A0A3B9Z3N0-F1
#
_entry.id   AF-A0A3B9Z3N0-F1
#
_cell.length_a   1.000
_cell.length_b   1.000
_cell.length_c   1.000
_cell.angle_alpha   90.00
_cell.angle_beta   90.00
_cell.angle_gamma   90.00
#
_symmetry.space_group_name_H-M   'P 1'
#
loop_
_entity.id
_entity.type
_entity.pdbx_description
1 polymer ?
#
loop_
_entity_poly.entity_id
_entity_poly.type
_entity_poly.pdbx_seq_one_letter_code
_entity_poly.pdbx_strand_id
1 'polypeptide(L)'
;MPLGGQAMMSYDLFVYFFPAKSFLRTALSRGELPLWNPDTFFGAPFLANIQMAVLYPPDIIFLVAPFARAVAASQAIHLFLAGVGFMLLARRGWGLGHVGALVGSLIFCGSGFLGAHMGHLNQVHAAT
;
A
#
# COMPACT_ATOMS: atom_id res chain seq x y z
N MET A 1 15.60 12.60 -16.77
CA MET A 1 17.01 12.37 -16.34
C MET A 1 16.96 11.85 -14.91
N PRO A 2 17.37 10.60 -14.61
CA PRO A 2 17.13 10.00 -13.30
C PRO A 2 18.34 10.18 -12.38
N LEU A 3 18.13 10.63 -11.14
CA LEU A 3 19.13 10.68 -10.07
C LEU A 3 18.48 10.25 -8.75
N GLY A 4 19.25 9.48 -7.96
CA GLY A 4 18.83 8.63 -6.84
C GLY A 4 17.79 9.22 -5.87
N GLY A 5 16.75 8.42 -5.61
CA GLY A 5 15.73 8.72 -4.58
C GLY A 5 14.29 8.82 -5.10
N GLN A 6 14.10 8.81 -6.42
CA GLN A 6 12.78 8.87 -7.05
C GLN A 6 12.23 7.44 -7.18
N ALA A 7 11.29 7.05 -6.32
CA ALA A 7 10.40 5.95 -6.64
C ALA A 7 9.56 6.36 -7.88
N MET A 8 9.20 5.41 -8.75
CA MET A 8 8.17 5.66 -9.77
C MET A 8 6.85 5.92 -9.04
N MET A 9 6.61 7.19 -8.68
CA MET A 9 5.35 7.61 -8.10
C MET A 9 4.38 7.85 -9.24
N SER A 10 3.28 7.11 -9.23
CA SER A 10 2.12 7.45 -10.03
C SER A 10 1.64 8.86 -9.69
N TYR A 11 0.90 9.46 -10.61
CA TYR A 11 0.31 10.78 -10.39
C TYR A 11 -0.50 10.82 -9.09
N ASP A 12 -1.36 9.83 -8.85
CA ASP A 12 -2.20 9.73 -7.66
C ASP A 12 -1.39 9.63 -6.36
N LEU A 13 -0.29 8.87 -6.36
CA LEU A 13 0.60 8.78 -5.19
C LEU A 13 1.12 10.17 -4.79
N PHE A 14 1.43 11.01 -5.78
CA PHE A 14 1.96 12.34 -5.53
C PHE A 14 0.89 13.36 -5.18
N VAL A 15 -0.23 13.42 -5.92
CA VAL A 15 -1.23 14.49 -5.72
C VAL A 15 -2.27 14.16 -4.65
N TYR A 16 -2.51 12.88 -4.37
CA TYR A 16 -3.57 12.46 -3.44
C TYR A 16 -2.99 11.84 -2.16
N PHE A 17 -2.14 10.83 -2.28
CA PHE A 17 -1.66 10.08 -1.10
C PHE A 17 -0.56 10.82 -0.33
N PHE A 18 0.38 11.48 -1.02
CA PHE A 18 1.44 12.22 -0.33
C PHE A 18 0.93 13.32 0.60
N PRO A 19 0.07 14.28 0.16
CA PRO A 19 -0.45 15.31 1.07
C PRO A 19 -1.30 14.69 2.18
N ALA A 20 -2.12 13.68 1.87
CA ALA A 20 -2.94 13.01 2.86
C ALA A 20 -2.13 12.29 3.96
N LYS A 21 -1.08 11.54 3.59
CA LYS A 21 -0.19 10.89 4.56
C LYS A 21 0.61 11.91 5.36
N SER A 22 0.95 13.05 4.76
CA SER A 22 1.59 14.17 5.47
C SER A 22 0.67 14.83 6.50
N PHE A 23 -0.60 15.03 6.15
CA PHE A 23 -1.64 15.51 7.07
C PHE A 23 -1.85 14.55 8.23
N LEU A 24 -2.02 13.25 7.94
CA LEU A 24 -2.15 12.21 8.97
C LEU A 24 -0.95 12.21 9.93
N ARG A 25 0.27 12.25 9.39
CA ARG A 25 1.49 12.28 10.20
C ARG A 25 1.55 13.51 11.12
N THR A 26 1.10 14.66 10.62
CA THR A 26 1.07 15.92 11.38
C THR A 26 0.00 15.92 12.46
N ALA A 27 -1.19 15.38 12.19
CA ALA A 27 -2.25 15.26 13.19
C ALA A 27 -1.82 14.30 14.32
N LEU A 28 -1.32 13.11 13.95
CA LEU A 28 -0.89 12.11 14.94
C LEU A 28 0.31 12.57 15.77
N SER A 29 1.24 13.36 15.21
CA SER A 29 2.35 13.92 16.00
C SER A 29 1.90 14.94 17.05
N ARG A 30 0.68 15.49 16.92
CA ARG A 30 0.02 16.34 17.92
C ARG A 30 -0.86 15.54 18.89
N GLY A 31 -0.93 14.22 18.75
CA GLY A 31 -1.83 13.37 19.54
C GLY A 31 -3.30 13.45 19.10
N GLU A 32 -3.57 13.97 17.90
CA GLU A 32 -4.91 14.15 17.38
C GLU A 32 -5.25 13.00 16.42
N LEU A 33 -6.43 12.39 16.60
CA LEU A 33 -6.99 11.48 15.61
C LEU A 33 -7.71 12.31 14.53
N PRO A 34 -7.23 12.33 13.26
CA PRO A 34 -7.79 13.21 12.24
C PRO A 34 -9.14 12.70 11.75
N LEU A 35 -10.22 13.23 12.33
CA LEU A 35 -11.59 12.94 11.90
C LEU A 35 -11.98 13.72 10.64
N TRP A 36 -11.49 14.96 10.50
CA TRP A 36 -11.85 15.90 9.44
C TRP A 36 -10.60 16.55 8.85
N ASN A 37 -10.56 16.70 7.52
CA ASN A 37 -9.53 17.43 6.81
C ASN A 37 -10.13 18.74 6.25
N PRO A 38 -9.76 19.92 6.80
CA PRO A 38 -10.27 21.20 6.33
C PRO A 38 -9.72 21.62 4.96
N ASP A 39 -8.58 21.08 4.55
CA ASP A 39 -7.84 21.52 3.36
C ASP A 39 -8.38 20.90 2.06
N THR A 40 -9.26 19.91 2.16
CA THR A 40 -9.83 19.20 1.01
C THR A 40 -11.26 19.66 0.77
N PHE A 41 -11.54 20.30 -0.37
CA PHE A 41 -12.88 20.74 -0.79
C PHE A 41 -13.66 21.55 0.27
N PHE A 42 -12.98 22.47 0.98
CA PHE A 42 -13.54 23.24 2.12
C PHE A 42 -13.92 22.38 3.34
N GLY A 43 -13.48 21.13 3.38
CA GLY A 43 -13.75 20.20 4.46
C GLY A 43 -14.21 18.84 3.94
N ALA A 44 -13.54 17.77 4.38
CA ALA A 44 -13.94 16.40 4.08
C ALA A 44 -13.69 15.47 5.28
N PRO A 45 -14.51 14.42 5.47
CA PRO A 45 -14.27 13.42 6.50
C PRO A 45 -13.00 12.62 6.16
N PHE A 46 -12.00 12.68 7.04
CA PHE A 46 -10.69 12.08 6.80
C PHE A 46 -10.63 10.64 7.32
N LEU A 47 -11.03 10.39 8.57
CA LEU A 47 -11.04 9.04 9.15
C LEU A 47 -11.99 8.10 8.41
N ALA A 48 -13.13 8.61 7.94
CA ALA A 48 -14.11 7.81 7.21
C ALA A 48 -13.70 7.53 5.74
N ASN A 49 -12.64 8.17 5.24
CA ASN A 49 -12.16 7.91 3.90
C ASN A 49 -11.33 6.62 3.87
N ILE A 50 -11.90 5.59 3.26
CA ILE A 50 -11.28 4.25 3.16
C ILE A 50 -9.90 4.27 2.49
N GLN A 51 -9.65 5.20 1.55
CA GLN A 51 -8.36 5.31 0.87
C GLN A 51 -7.26 5.84 1.79
N MET A 52 -7.61 6.50 2.89
CA MET A 52 -6.64 7.02 3.86
C MET A 52 -6.10 5.93 4.77
N ALA A 53 -6.84 4.84 4.93
CA ALA A 53 -6.44 3.64 5.67
C ALA A 53 -5.83 3.99 7.05
N VAL A 54 -6.41 4.98 7.73
CA VAL A 54 -5.87 5.56 8.98
C VAL A 54 -5.66 4.52 10.07
N LEU A 55 -6.54 3.51 10.12
CA LEU A 55 -6.49 2.42 11.10
C LEU A 55 -5.88 1.12 10.55
N TYR A 56 -5.27 1.16 9.36
CA TYR A 56 -4.65 -0.01 8.74
C TYR A 56 -3.24 -0.22 9.29
N PRO A 57 -2.96 -1.32 10.03
CA PRO A 57 -1.68 -1.47 10.72
C PRO A 57 -0.43 -1.38 9.83
N PRO A 58 -0.41 -1.93 8.60
CA PRO A 58 0.73 -1.79 7.70
C PRO A 58 1.08 -0.34 7.36
N ASP A 59 0.12 0.59 7.44
CA ASP A 59 0.35 1.99 7.11
C ASP A 59 1.15 2.77 8.15
N ILE A 60 1.49 2.15 9.29
CA ILE A 60 2.41 2.73 10.28
C ILE A 60 3.75 3.13 9.65
N ILE A 61 4.19 2.44 8.58
CA ILE A 61 5.41 2.76 7.84
C ILE A 61 5.41 4.18 7.26
N PHE A 62 4.24 4.72 6.91
CA PHE A 62 4.09 6.09 6.40
C PHE A 62 4.27 7.16 7.48
N LEU A 63 4.20 6.77 8.77
CA LEU A 63 4.41 7.68 9.89
C LEU A 63 5.89 7.82 10.25
N VAL A 64 6.68 6.79 9.97
CA VAL A 64 8.09 6.70 10.41
C VAL A 64 9.10 6.88 9.28
N ALA A 65 8.77 6.47 8.05
CA ALA A 65 9.69 6.51 6.92
C ALA A 65 9.38 7.67 5.94
N PRO A 66 10.37 8.12 5.14
CA PRO A 66 10.11 9.02 4.02
C PRO A 66 9.09 8.40 3.05
N PHE A 67 8.16 9.20 2.52
CA PHE A 67 7.03 8.71 1.74
C PHE A 67 7.41 7.76 0.60
N ALA A 68 8.43 8.10 -0.20
CA ALA A 68 8.91 7.22 -1.27
C ALA A 68 9.33 5.83 -0.79
N ARG A 69 10.03 5.77 0.36
CA ARG A 69 10.46 4.50 0.97
C ARG A 69 9.30 3.77 1.60
N ALA A 70 8.35 4.49 2.19
CA ALA A 70 7.13 3.92 2.74
C ALA A 70 6.25 3.27 1.65
N VAL A 71 6.09 3.91 0.49
CA VAL A 71 5.40 3.33 -0.67
C VAL A 71 6.09 2.04 -1.13
N ALA A 72 7.41 2.09 -1.35
CA ALA A 72 8.17 0.91 -1.79
C ALA A 72 8.09 -0.24 -0.77
N ALA A 73 8.20 0.06 0.53
CA ALA A 73 8.05 -0.92 1.60
C ALA A 73 6.63 -1.49 1.64
N SER A 74 5.59 -0.65 1.51
CA SER A 74 4.20 -1.09 1.43
C SER A 74 4.01 -2.08 0.29
N GLN A 75 4.45 -1.73 -0.92
CA GLN A 75 4.35 -2.59 -2.10
C GLN A 75 5.07 -3.91 -1.90
N ALA A 76 6.28 -3.89 -1.33
CA ALA A 76 7.05 -5.11 -1.05
C ALA A 76 6.35 -6.01 -0.03
N ILE A 77 5.79 -5.45 1.05
CA ILE A 77 5.04 -6.21 2.06
C ILE A 77 3.83 -6.89 1.43
N HIS A 78 3.05 -6.17 0.63
CA HIS A 78 1.83 -6.71 0.02
C HIS A 78 2.18 -7.74 -1.06
N LEU A 79 3.21 -7.50 -1.86
CA LEU A 79 3.66 -8.49 -2.84
C LEU A 79 4.14 -9.79 -2.17
N PHE A 80 4.81 -9.66 -1.02
CA PHE A 80 5.19 -10.81 -0.20
C PHE A 80 3.97 -11.54 0.37
N LEU A 81 3.02 -10.82 0.95
CA LEU A 81 1.77 -11.39 1.48
C LEU A 81 0.96 -12.09 0.38
N ALA A 82 0.85 -11.48 -0.80
CA ALA A 82 0.22 -12.08 -1.97
C ALA A 82 0.88 -13.42 -2.34
N GLY A 83 2.21 -13.47 -2.41
CA GLY A 83 2.97 -14.68 -2.72
C GLY A 83 2.83 -15.77 -1.66
N VAL A 84 2.92 -15.40 -0.39
CA VAL A 84 2.73 -16.34 0.73
C VAL A 84 1.30 -16.85 0.78
N GLY A 85 0.32 -15.97 0.62
CA GLY A 85 -1.11 -16.33 0.58
C GLY A 85 -1.41 -17.31 -0.55
N PHE A 86 -0.90 -17.04 -1.75
CA PHE A 86 -1.04 -17.96 -2.89
C PHE A 86 -0.33 -19.29 -2.62
N MET A 87 0.90 -19.27 -2.10
CA MET A 87 1.63 -20.50 -1.74
C MET A 87 0.83 -21.33 -0.76
N LEU A 88 0.29 -20.72 0.30
CA LEU A 88 -0.52 -21.41 1.31
C LEU A 88 -1.80 -21.98 0.71
N LEU A 89 -2.50 -21.22 -0.14
CA LEU A 89 -3.68 -21.68 -0.86
C LEU A 89 -3.36 -22.87 -1.77
N ALA A 90 -2.31 -22.78 -2.59
CA ALA A 90 -1.91 -23.84 -3.51
C ALA A 90 -1.48 -25.10 -2.76
N ARG A 91 -0.75 -24.96 -1.65
CA ARG A 91 -0.27 -26.08 -0.84
C ARG A 91 -1.39 -26.75 -0.04
N ARG A 92 -2.22 -25.96 0.66
CA ARG A 92 -3.19 -26.46 1.64
C ARG A 92 -4.59 -26.60 1.06
N GLY A 93 -4.99 -25.69 0.18
CA GLY A 93 -6.30 -25.71 -0.47
C GLY A 93 -6.35 -26.66 -1.66
N TRP A 94 -5.32 -26.64 -2.52
CA TRP A 94 -5.32 -27.42 -3.77
C TRP A 94 -4.39 -28.64 -3.74
N GLY A 95 -3.58 -28.81 -2.70
CA GLY A 95 -2.70 -29.97 -2.55
C GLY A 95 -1.52 -30.02 -3.53
N LEU A 96 -1.12 -28.89 -4.13
CA LEU A 96 0.03 -28.85 -5.03
C LEU A 96 1.34 -29.18 -4.31
N GLY A 97 2.29 -29.81 -5.02
CA GLY A 97 3.67 -29.98 -4.57
C GLY A 97 4.40 -28.64 -4.35
N HIS A 98 5.53 -28.67 -3.63
CA HIS A 98 6.29 -27.44 -3.30
C HIS A 98 6.69 -26.62 -4.52
N VAL A 99 7.15 -27.29 -5.57
CA VAL A 99 7.57 -26.65 -6.82
C VAL A 99 6.38 -25.99 -7.52
N GLY A 100 5.25 -26.69 -7.65
CA GLY A 100 4.05 -26.16 -8.29
C GLY A 100 3.48 -24.95 -7.55
N ALA A 101 3.47 -25.00 -6.22
CA ALA A 101 3.03 -23.88 -5.40
C ALA A 101 4.00 -22.67 -5.49
N LEU A 102 5.31 -22.90 -5.55
CA LEU A 102 6.31 -21.85 -5.76
C LEU A 102 6.15 -21.16 -7.11
N VAL A 103 6.07 -21.96 -8.18
CA VAL A 103 5.90 -21.44 -9.54
C VAL A 103 4.59 -20.65 -9.65
N GLY A 104 3.48 -21.18 -9.12
CA GLY A 104 2.20 -20.48 -9.12
C GLY A 104 2.25 -19.16 -8.31
N SER A 105 2.95 -19.14 -7.18
CA SER A 105 3.12 -17.92 -6.38
C SER A 105 3.90 -16.85 -7.13
N LEU A 106 4.98 -17.23 -7.82
CA LEU A 106 5.78 -16.29 -8.62
C LEU A 106 4.98 -15.75 -9.81
N ILE A 107 4.21 -16.60 -10.49
CA ILE A 107 3.31 -16.19 -11.58
C ILE A 107 2.24 -15.23 -11.05
N PHE A 108 1.65 -15.52 -9.88
CA PHE A 108 0.65 -14.67 -9.27
C PHE A 108 1.23 -13.29 -8.90
N CYS A 109 2.36 -13.26 -8.19
CA CYS A 109 3.09 -12.03 -7.86
C CYS A 109 3.46 -11.20 -9.10
N GLY A 110 3.89 -11.87 -10.18
CA GLY A 110 4.24 -11.23 -11.45
C GLY A 110 3.06 -10.99 -12.40
N SER A 111 1.82 -11.24 -11.97
CA SER A 111 0.65 -11.10 -12.83
C SER A 111 0.38 -9.64 -13.21
N GLY A 112 -0.23 -9.45 -14.38
CA GLY A 112 -0.63 -8.11 -14.85
C GLY A 112 -1.57 -7.40 -13.89
N PHE A 113 -2.39 -8.14 -13.13
CA PHE A 113 -3.26 -7.57 -12.11
C PHE A 113 -2.46 -6.87 -10.99
N LEU A 114 -1.51 -7.56 -10.35
CA LEU A 114 -0.70 -6.95 -9.30
C LEU A 114 0.21 -5.86 -9.87
N GLY A 115 0.80 -6.09 -11.05
CA GLY A 115 1.63 -5.10 -11.73
C GLY A 115 0.89 -3.80 -12.05
N ALA A 116 -0.32 -3.88 -12.60
CA ALA A 116 -1.13 -2.70 -12.96
C ALA A 116 -1.57 -1.88 -11.74
N HIS A 117 -1.73 -2.53 -10.59
CA HIS A 117 -2.16 -1.86 -9.36
C HIS A 117 -1.01 -1.29 -8.54
N MET A 118 0.27 -1.54 -8.88
CA MET A 118 1.41 -0.99 -8.12
C MET A 118 1.36 0.54 -8.00
N GLY A 119 0.78 1.25 -8.97
CA GLY A 119 0.56 2.70 -8.92
C GLY A 119 -0.61 3.16 -8.04
N HIS A 120 -1.47 2.26 -7.59
CA HIS A 120 -2.71 2.54 -6.87
C HIS A 120 -2.63 1.94 -5.46
N LEU A 121 -2.09 2.72 -4.51
CA LEU A 121 -1.78 2.26 -3.14
C LEU A 121 -2.93 1.49 -2.49
N ASN A 122 -4.13 2.06 -2.55
CA ASN A 122 -5.34 1.51 -1.97
C ASN A 122 -5.77 0.18 -2.62
N GLN A 123 -5.50 -0.01 -3.92
CA GLN A 123 -5.84 -1.26 -4.62
C GLN A 123 -4.88 -2.38 -4.23
N VAL A 124 -3.59 -2.07 -4.03
CA VAL A 124 -2.62 -3.03 -3.51
C VAL A 124 -2.98 -3.47 -2.09
N HIS A 125 -3.40 -2.53 -1.24
CA HIS A 125 -3.84 -2.82 0.13
C HIS A 125 -5.06 -3.73 0.18
N ALA A 126 -5.98 -3.59 -0.77
CA ALA A 126 -7.19 -4.40 -0.84
C ALA A 126 -6.97 -5.79 -1.44
N ALA A 127 -5.89 -5.99 -2.21
CA ALA A 127 -5.68 -7.20 -3.01
C ALA A 127 -5.02 -8.38 -2.26
N THR A 128 -4.53 -8.16 -1.03
CA THR A 128 -3.69 -9.13 -0.30
C THR A 128 -4.22 -9.39 1.10
#